data_AF-A0A9D5QDX0-F1
#
_entry.id   AF-A0A9D5QDX0-F1
#
_cell.length_a   1.000
_cell.length_b   1.000
_cell.length_c   1.000
_cell.angle_alpha   90.00
_cell.angle_beta   90.00
_cell.angle_gamma   90.00
#
_symmetry.space_group_name_H-M   'P 1'
#
loop_
_entity.id
_entity.type
_entity.pdbx_description
1 polymer ?
#
loop_
_entity_poly.entity_id
_entity_poly.type
_entity_poly.pdbx_seq_one_letter_code
_entity_poly.pdbx_strand_id
1 'polypeptide(L)'
;MKARNSAINILLNEACVPIRWRVEREILGKTRPETVTVKELLEYPRVQENFDYLTGKADFDSIHSSFKYIFENVCGSLHDLGIRQGMDNLDQRIKPYLDRLDYLVNSTDHGENLYTGFLGKEFQASIIAGSVSLIGYHKHPVVRKHVKARLARLAEFKPHFDLKTIYSPDPKGYPKLWRDKFPFLNPEHYASKRFHLPWIHDLDCWGSLPLRLHTMADEVATWIMTDDYQSLPDGYGVIATAPRRYYAMGWSIKLPGWTRDFNPRYAGMMFQYMEALAPFKSAANHPWFRKALDWFEGFVDDDGLFQLPKESLKETGYWVGGGLPAIELKPRTYRKRVLEATFRLLTLKRIIDG
;
A
#
# COMPACT_ATOMS: atom_id res chain seq x y z
N MET A 1 7.38 -20.57 -20.68
CA MET A 1 7.25 -21.67 -19.69
C MET A 1 8.62 -22.15 -19.17
N LYS A 2 9.59 -22.49 -20.04
CA LYS A 2 10.93 -22.94 -19.63
C LYS A 2 11.70 -21.93 -18.74
N ALA A 3 11.81 -20.67 -19.16
CA ALA A 3 12.47 -19.62 -18.38
C ALA A 3 11.78 -19.37 -17.01
N ARG A 4 10.45 -19.35 -16.98
CA ARG A 4 9.67 -19.25 -15.72
C ARG A 4 10.00 -20.37 -14.74
N ASN A 5 10.09 -21.61 -15.22
CA ASN A 5 10.45 -22.75 -14.37
C ASN A 5 11.91 -22.68 -13.90
N SER A 6 12.81 -22.20 -14.76
CA SER A 6 14.21 -21.94 -14.40
C SER A 6 14.31 -20.92 -13.25
N ALA A 7 13.65 -19.77 -13.41
CA ALA A 7 13.61 -18.72 -12.39
C ALA A 7 13.01 -19.21 -11.05
N ILE A 8 11.92 -19.99 -11.07
CA ILE A 8 11.33 -20.57 -9.86
C ILE A 8 12.33 -21.49 -9.13
N ASN A 9 13.02 -22.36 -9.86
CA ASN A 9 14.02 -23.26 -9.28
C ASN A 9 15.19 -22.48 -8.67
N ILE A 10 15.66 -21.43 -9.35
CA ILE A 10 16.70 -20.53 -8.84
C ILE A 10 16.25 -19.88 -7.53
N LEU A 11 15.01 -19.37 -7.46
CA LEU A 11 14.49 -18.75 -6.24
C LEU A 11 14.41 -19.75 -5.08
N LEU A 12 13.94 -20.98 -5.31
CA LEU A 12 13.84 -22.02 -4.29
C LEU A 12 15.20 -22.47 -3.75
N ASN A 13 16.25 -22.40 -4.57
CA ASN A 13 17.59 -22.85 -4.19
C ASN A 13 18.45 -21.74 -3.57
N GLU A 14 18.30 -20.50 -4.03
CA GLU A 14 19.26 -19.43 -3.72
C GLU A 14 18.69 -18.26 -2.90
N ALA A 15 17.37 -18.07 -2.89
CA ALA A 15 16.78 -16.90 -2.21
C ALA A 15 16.68 -17.08 -0.68
N CYS A 16 16.51 -15.97 0.04
CA CYS A 16 16.31 -16.03 1.48
C CYS A 16 15.04 -16.78 1.89
N VAL A 17 14.98 -17.14 3.18
CA VAL A 17 13.87 -17.86 3.82
C VAL A 17 12.49 -17.27 3.47
N PRO A 18 12.23 -15.95 3.63
CA PRO A 18 10.94 -15.37 3.23
C PRO A 18 10.58 -15.55 1.75
N ILE A 19 11.54 -15.38 0.83
CA ILE A 19 11.26 -15.53 -0.60
C ILE A 19 10.94 -16.99 -0.92
N ARG A 20 11.72 -17.95 -0.44
CA ARG A 20 11.46 -19.38 -0.66
C ARG A 20 10.08 -19.81 -0.13
N TRP A 21 9.77 -19.38 1.10
CA TRP A 21 8.45 -19.58 1.70
C TRP A 21 7.32 -19.04 0.82
N ARG A 22 7.44 -17.79 0.36
CA ARG A 22 6.43 -17.14 -0.48
C ARG A 22 6.34 -17.74 -1.88
N VAL A 23 7.44 -18.19 -2.49
CA VAL A 23 7.41 -18.90 -3.78
C VAL A 23 6.55 -20.15 -3.68
N GLU A 24 6.74 -20.97 -2.65
CA GLU A 24 5.94 -22.19 -2.46
C GLU A 24 4.47 -21.87 -2.21
N ARG A 25 4.18 -20.86 -1.39
CA ARG A 25 2.81 -20.47 -1.02
C ARG A 25 2.05 -19.77 -2.15
N GLU A 26 2.66 -18.74 -2.74
CA GLU A 26 1.99 -17.76 -3.60
C GLU A 26 2.13 -18.12 -5.07
N ILE A 27 3.29 -18.63 -5.51
CA ILE A 27 3.54 -18.97 -6.92
C ILE A 27 3.16 -20.43 -7.20
N LEU A 28 3.56 -21.36 -6.33
CA LEU A 28 3.28 -22.79 -6.50
C LEU A 28 1.95 -23.25 -5.86
N GLY A 29 1.30 -22.39 -5.06
CA GLY A 29 0.01 -22.70 -4.45
C GLY A 29 0.05 -23.80 -3.38
N LYS A 30 1.23 -24.12 -2.83
CA LYS A 30 1.37 -25.14 -1.79
C LYS A 30 0.74 -24.65 -0.50
N THR A 31 -0.14 -25.44 0.09
CA THR A 31 -0.71 -25.15 1.42
C THR A 31 0.30 -25.37 2.53
N ARG A 32 1.28 -26.27 2.33
CA ARG A 32 2.38 -26.56 3.25
C ARG A 32 3.70 -26.45 2.48
N PRO A 33 4.50 -25.40 2.71
CA PRO A 33 5.84 -25.29 2.15
C PRO A 33 6.72 -26.45 2.61
N GLU A 34 7.58 -26.93 1.71
CA GLU A 34 8.46 -28.09 1.95
C GLU A 34 9.90 -27.66 2.21
N THR A 35 10.30 -26.50 1.70
CA THR A 35 11.68 -25.99 1.75
C THR A 35 11.97 -25.10 2.96
N VAL A 36 10.92 -24.59 3.60
CA VAL A 36 10.99 -23.67 4.73
C VAL A 36 9.90 -24.00 5.74
N THR A 37 10.27 -24.22 6.99
CA THR A 37 9.32 -24.38 8.09
C THR A 37 8.80 -23.02 8.58
N VAL A 38 7.61 -23.01 9.22
CA VAL A 38 7.09 -21.80 9.89
C VAL A 38 8.09 -21.30 10.94
N LYS A 39 8.77 -22.20 11.65
CA LYS A 39 9.78 -21.85 12.65
C LYS A 39 10.94 -21.07 12.03
N GLU A 40 11.53 -21.57 10.95
CA GLU A 40 12.62 -20.87 10.25
C GLU A 40 12.19 -19.50 9.73
N LEU A 41 10.95 -19.39 9.22
CA LEU A 41 10.40 -18.11 8.79
C LEU A 41 10.30 -17.13 9.96
N LEU A 42 9.74 -17.56 11.09
CA LEU A 42 9.57 -16.73 12.27
C LEU A 42 10.93 -16.33 12.87
N GLU A 43 11.92 -17.22 12.86
CA GLU A 43 13.28 -16.97 13.35
C GLU A 43 14.13 -16.10 12.40
N TYR A 44 13.63 -15.79 11.20
CA TYR A 44 14.37 -14.92 10.27
C TYR A 44 14.63 -13.54 10.90
N PRO A 45 15.88 -13.03 10.93
CA PRO A 45 16.23 -11.84 11.71
C PRO A 45 15.37 -10.61 11.44
N ARG A 46 14.97 -10.41 10.17
CA ARG A 46 14.11 -9.27 9.80
C ARG A 46 12.67 -9.43 10.30
N VAL A 47 12.17 -10.66 10.40
CA VAL A 47 10.84 -10.92 10.99
C VAL A 47 10.87 -10.60 12.47
N GLN A 48 11.91 -11.06 13.18
CA GLN A 48 12.10 -10.73 14.61
C GLN A 48 12.22 -9.22 14.83
N GLU A 49 13.05 -8.51 14.05
CA GLU A 49 13.16 -7.05 14.11
C GLU A 49 11.79 -6.35 13.94
N ASN A 50 10.98 -6.80 12.98
CA ASN A 50 9.65 -6.22 12.78
C ASN A 50 8.68 -6.55 13.91
N PHE A 51 8.75 -7.74 14.51
CA PHE A 51 7.96 -8.06 15.69
C PHE A 51 8.34 -7.25 16.92
N ASP A 52 9.62 -6.89 17.08
CA ASP A 52 10.09 -6.02 18.16
C ASP A 52 9.54 -4.59 18.03
N TYR A 53 9.27 -4.14 16.80
CA TYR A 53 8.66 -2.82 16.55
C TYR A 53 7.15 -2.76 16.79
N LEU A 54 6.45 -3.91 16.82
CA LEU A 54 5.03 -3.97 17.18
C LEU A 54 4.84 -3.90 18.70
N THR A 55 5.09 -2.71 19.27
CA THR A 55 5.04 -2.46 20.72
C THR A 55 3.62 -2.39 21.30
N GLY A 56 2.59 -2.39 20.45
CA GLY A 56 1.19 -2.20 20.86
C GLY A 56 0.80 -0.74 21.12
N LYS A 57 1.74 0.21 20.99
CA LYS A 57 1.42 1.65 20.99
C LYS A 57 0.67 2.01 19.71
N ALA A 58 -0.56 2.47 19.86
CA ALA A 58 -1.49 2.75 18.76
C ALA A 58 -1.96 4.23 18.75
N ASP A 59 -1.12 5.15 19.21
CA ASP A 59 -1.27 6.58 18.95
C ASP A 59 -0.89 6.91 17.48
N PHE A 60 -1.19 8.14 17.06
CA PHE A 60 -0.99 8.55 15.66
C PHE A 60 0.49 8.47 15.25
N ASP A 61 1.40 8.94 16.10
CA ASP A 61 2.83 9.00 15.82
C ASP A 61 3.47 7.61 15.76
N SER A 62 2.87 6.62 16.43
CA SER A 62 3.26 5.21 16.36
C SER A 62 2.68 4.48 15.13
N ILE A 63 1.65 5.06 14.50
CA ILE A 63 0.95 4.48 13.34
C ILE A 63 1.42 5.05 12.01
N HIS A 64 1.75 6.34 11.96
CA HIS A 64 2.02 7.04 10.71
C HIS A 64 3.31 7.86 10.74
N SER A 65 4.28 7.49 9.90
CA SER A 65 5.56 8.20 9.71
C SER A 65 6.49 7.40 8.78
N SER A 66 7.53 8.03 8.25
CA SER A 66 8.52 7.42 7.36
C SER A 66 9.53 6.49 8.06
N PHE A 67 9.49 6.35 9.39
CA PHE A 67 10.45 5.51 10.09
C PHE A 67 10.09 4.02 9.97
N LYS A 68 11.10 3.17 9.80
CA LYS A 68 10.91 1.72 9.59
C LYS A 68 10.21 0.98 10.76
N TYR A 69 10.23 1.54 11.97
CA TYR A 69 9.63 0.96 13.18
C TYR A 69 8.17 1.36 13.38
N ILE A 70 7.61 2.15 12.46
CA ILE A 70 6.23 2.62 12.52
C ILE A 70 5.30 1.53 12.01
N PHE A 71 4.15 1.38 12.65
CA PHE A 71 3.23 0.28 12.41
C PHE A 71 2.86 0.08 10.93
N GLU A 72 2.58 1.14 10.14
CA GLU A 72 2.24 0.97 8.72
C GLU A 72 3.40 0.34 7.91
N ASN A 73 4.64 0.74 8.22
CA ASN A 73 5.84 0.25 7.56
C ASN A 73 6.18 -1.18 8.01
N VAL A 74 5.98 -1.45 9.31
CA VAL A 74 6.18 -2.78 9.90
C VAL A 74 5.19 -3.78 9.31
N CYS A 75 3.90 -3.43 9.19
CA CYS A 75 2.90 -4.31 8.59
C CYS A 75 3.18 -4.57 7.10
N GLY A 76 3.57 -3.53 6.35
CA GLY A 76 4.02 -3.70 4.97
C GLY A 76 5.22 -4.63 4.84
N SER A 77 6.22 -4.46 5.70
CA SER A 77 7.40 -5.34 5.75
C SER A 77 7.03 -6.78 6.13
N LEU A 78 6.17 -6.99 7.13
CA LEU A 78 5.67 -8.32 7.51
C LEU A 78 4.86 -8.96 6.38
N HIS A 79 4.07 -8.17 5.63
CA HIS A 79 3.39 -8.63 4.43
C HIS A 79 4.41 -9.14 3.39
N ASP A 80 5.45 -8.35 3.11
CA ASP A 80 6.51 -8.69 2.19
C ASP A 80 7.33 -9.93 2.64
N LEU A 81 7.45 -10.14 3.95
CA LEU A 81 8.12 -11.31 4.55
C LEU A 81 7.24 -12.57 4.59
N GLY A 82 5.98 -12.51 4.14
CA GLY A 82 5.08 -13.67 4.10
C GLY A 82 4.43 -14.00 5.43
N ILE A 83 4.48 -13.08 6.40
CA ILE A 83 3.82 -13.19 7.70
C ILE A 83 2.33 -12.85 7.53
N ARG A 84 1.45 -13.68 8.09
CA ARG A 84 -0.02 -13.59 7.90
C ARG A 84 -0.76 -13.94 9.19
N GLN A 85 -2.03 -13.51 9.28
CA GLN A 85 -3.00 -13.89 10.31
C GLN A 85 -3.01 -15.41 10.54
N GLY A 86 -3.14 -15.83 11.80
CA GLY A 86 -3.09 -17.22 12.23
C GLY A 86 -1.70 -17.68 12.67
N MET A 87 -0.72 -16.78 12.66
CA MET A 87 0.56 -16.96 13.34
C MET A 87 0.49 -16.31 14.72
N ASP A 88 0.54 -17.10 15.79
CA ASP A 88 0.29 -16.64 17.17
C ASP A 88 1.06 -15.37 17.56
N ASN A 89 2.34 -15.28 17.20
CA ASN A 89 3.18 -14.11 17.49
C ASN A 89 2.65 -12.82 16.86
N LEU A 90 2.11 -12.91 15.65
CA LEU A 90 1.48 -11.79 14.95
C LEU A 90 0.12 -11.47 15.57
N ASP A 91 -0.72 -12.49 15.78
CA ASP A 91 -2.08 -12.32 16.29
C ASP A 91 -2.09 -11.58 17.64
N GLN A 92 -1.16 -11.92 18.53
CA GLN A 92 -1.01 -11.24 19.82
C GLN A 92 -0.58 -9.76 19.67
N ARG A 93 0.34 -9.47 18.74
CA ARG A 93 0.90 -8.13 18.54
C ARG A 93 0.00 -7.18 17.77
N ILE A 94 -0.88 -7.72 16.91
CA ILE A 94 -1.83 -6.92 16.12
C ILE A 94 -3.06 -6.52 16.94
N LYS A 95 -3.39 -7.26 18.00
CA LYS A 95 -4.59 -7.01 18.81
C LYS A 95 -4.75 -5.55 19.27
N PRO A 96 -3.74 -4.87 19.84
CA PRO A 96 -3.91 -3.47 20.28
C PRO A 96 -4.29 -2.50 19.15
N TYR A 97 -3.84 -2.77 17.91
CA TYR A 97 -4.17 -1.96 16.74
C TYR A 97 -5.59 -2.24 16.24
N LEU A 98 -6.07 -3.49 16.33
CA LEU A 98 -7.47 -3.83 16.06
C LEU A 98 -8.41 -3.19 17.09
N ASP A 99 -8.04 -3.21 18.37
CA ASP A 99 -8.78 -2.54 19.44
C ASP A 99 -8.82 -1.02 19.20
N ARG A 100 -7.70 -0.43 18.76
CA ARG A 100 -7.64 0.99 18.37
C ARG A 100 -8.54 1.28 17.16
N LEU A 101 -8.52 0.43 16.13
CA LEU A 101 -9.39 0.59 14.97
C LEU A 101 -10.87 0.50 15.37
N ASP A 102 -11.22 -0.40 16.29
CA ASP A 102 -12.58 -0.51 16.82
C ASP A 102 -13.02 0.76 17.52
N TYR A 103 -12.17 1.30 18.39
CA TYR A 103 -12.40 2.62 18.97
C TYR A 103 -12.58 3.71 17.89
N LEU A 104 -11.69 3.80 16.90
CA LEU A 104 -11.77 4.84 15.86
C LEU A 104 -13.05 4.75 15.02
N VAL A 105 -13.49 3.54 14.70
CA VAL A 105 -14.66 3.28 13.84
C VAL A 105 -15.98 3.44 14.61
N ASN A 106 -15.99 3.16 15.91
CA ASN A 106 -17.21 3.16 16.73
C ASN A 106 -17.36 4.38 17.63
N SER A 107 -16.29 5.17 17.84
CA SER A 107 -16.31 6.32 18.73
C SER A 107 -17.15 7.47 18.17
N THR A 108 -17.99 8.06 19.03
CA THR A 108 -18.71 9.32 18.77
C THR A 108 -17.92 10.54 19.23
N ASP A 109 -16.77 10.36 19.88
CA ASP A 109 -15.89 11.47 20.23
C ASP A 109 -15.29 12.06 18.95
N HIS A 110 -15.24 13.38 18.86
CA HIS A 110 -14.87 14.08 17.63
C HIS A 110 -13.58 14.87 17.71
N GLY A 111 -12.91 14.91 18.87
CA GLY A 111 -11.67 15.67 19.10
C GLY A 111 -11.69 17.11 18.56
N GLU A 112 -10.58 17.83 18.71
CA GLU A 112 -10.50 19.25 18.31
C GLU A 112 -9.31 19.58 17.37
N ASN A 113 -8.40 18.64 17.11
CA ASN A 113 -7.22 18.89 16.25
C ASN A 113 -7.07 17.81 15.16
N LEU A 114 -6.11 17.89 14.22
CA LEU A 114 -6.02 16.87 13.15
C LEU A 114 -5.77 15.47 13.74
N TYR A 115 -4.92 15.34 14.76
CA TYR A 115 -4.49 14.05 15.33
C TYR A 115 -5.56 13.36 16.18
N THR A 116 -6.43 14.13 16.83
CA THR A 116 -7.52 13.63 17.69
C THR A 116 -8.89 13.86 17.07
N GLY A 117 -8.97 14.72 16.08
CA GLY A 117 -10.20 15.11 15.39
C GLY A 117 -10.50 14.21 14.22
N PHE A 118 -11.69 14.42 13.66
CA PHE A 118 -12.30 13.44 12.77
C PHE A 118 -11.41 13.01 11.57
N LEU A 119 -10.78 13.97 10.88
CA LEU A 119 -10.03 13.63 9.67
C LEU A 119 -8.79 12.79 10.00
N GLY A 120 -8.12 13.01 11.13
CA GLY A 120 -7.06 12.11 11.58
C GLY A 120 -7.59 10.80 12.12
N LYS A 121 -8.78 10.75 12.73
CA LYS A 121 -9.41 9.47 13.09
C LYS A 121 -9.68 8.60 11.86
N GLU A 122 -10.26 9.19 10.82
CA GLU A 122 -10.56 8.48 9.57
C GLU A 122 -9.30 8.07 8.81
N PHE A 123 -8.30 8.95 8.74
CA PHE A 123 -7.02 8.65 8.12
C PHE A 123 -6.28 7.55 8.90
N GLN A 124 -6.20 7.65 10.23
CA GLN A 124 -5.60 6.62 11.10
C GLN A 124 -6.35 5.29 10.95
N ALA A 125 -7.68 5.29 10.91
CA ALA A 125 -8.47 4.09 10.67
C ALA A 125 -8.16 3.45 9.32
N SER A 126 -7.95 4.26 8.27
CA SER A 126 -7.60 3.79 6.92
C SER A 126 -6.21 3.19 6.88
N ILE A 127 -5.23 3.81 7.56
CA ILE A 127 -3.88 3.24 7.71
C ILE A 127 -3.93 1.89 8.44
N ILE A 128 -4.62 1.82 9.59
CA ILE A 128 -4.70 0.56 10.35
C ILE A 128 -5.40 -0.50 9.52
N ALA A 129 -6.57 -0.20 8.95
CA ALA A 129 -7.34 -1.14 8.16
C ALA A 129 -6.58 -1.65 6.94
N GLY A 130 -5.87 -0.78 6.20
CA GLY A 130 -5.01 -1.18 5.08
C GLY A 130 -3.88 -2.09 5.53
N SER A 131 -3.12 -1.64 6.52
CA SER A 131 -1.96 -2.36 7.07
C SER A 131 -2.33 -3.76 7.56
N VAL A 132 -3.40 -3.92 8.34
CA VAL A 132 -3.82 -5.24 8.83
C VAL A 132 -4.49 -6.10 7.75
N SER A 133 -5.10 -5.48 6.73
CA SER A 133 -5.68 -6.22 5.60
C SER A 133 -4.58 -6.95 4.80
N LEU A 134 -3.45 -6.29 4.55
CA LEU A 134 -2.28 -6.87 3.86
C LEU A 134 -1.78 -8.15 4.52
N ILE A 135 -1.76 -8.18 5.86
CA ILE A 135 -1.30 -9.34 6.64
C ILE A 135 -2.45 -10.31 6.98
N GLY A 136 -3.63 -10.16 6.36
CA GLY A 136 -4.67 -11.20 6.36
C GLY A 136 -5.94 -10.89 7.16
N TYR A 137 -6.01 -9.81 7.95
CA TYR A 137 -7.16 -9.51 8.80
C TYR A 137 -8.35 -8.85 8.07
N HIS A 138 -8.40 -8.91 6.73
CA HIS A 138 -9.48 -8.32 5.91
C HIS A 138 -10.89 -8.84 6.27
N LYS A 139 -11.00 -10.03 6.88
CA LYS A 139 -12.27 -10.60 7.36
C LYS A 139 -12.67 -10.15 8.75
N HIS A 140 -11.77 -9.50 9.50
CA HIS A 140 -12.06 -9.06 10.87
C HIS A 140 -13.22 -8.05 10.86
N PRO A 141 -14.22 -8.16 11.78
CA PRO A 141 -15.45 -7.37 11.70
C PRO A 141 -15.23 -5.86 11.61
N VAL A 142 -14.34 -5.29 12.44
CA VAL A 142 -14.06 -3.85 12.40
C VAL A 142 -13.37 -3.40 11.12
N VAL A 143 -12.41 -4.18 10.61
CA VAL A 143 -11.71 -3.91 9.35
C VAL A 143 -12.73 -3.89 8.22
N ARG A 144 -13.56 -4.93 8.12
CA ARG A 144 -14.60 -5.03 7.10
C ARG A 144 -15.63 -3.90 7.20
N LYS A 145 -15.97 -3.46 8.42
CA LYS A 145 -16.88 -2.32 8.64
C LYS A 145 -16.28 -1.03 8.08
N HIS A 146 -15.04 -0.71 8.44
CA HIS A 146 -14.33 0.47 7.94
C HIS A 146 -14.20 0.45 6.41
N VAL A 147 -13.66 -0.63 5.84
CA VAL A 147 -13.38 -0.72 4.40
C VAL A 147 -14.67 -0.62 3.58
N LYS A 148 -15.77 -1.24 4.03
CA LYS A 148 -17.08 -1.10 3.36
C LYS A 148 -17.59 0.34 3.36
N ALA A 149 -17.54 1.01 4.52
CA ALA A 149 -18.01 2.38 4.64
C ALA A 149 -17.16 3.33 3.78
N ARG A 150 -15.84 3.11 3.78
CA ARG A 150 -14.89 3.87 3.00
C ARG A 150 -15.10 3.71 1.49
N LEU A 151 -15.23 2.47 1.03
CA LEU A 151 -15.47 2.16 -0.38
C LEU A 151 -16.81 2.70 -0.88
N ALA A 152 -17.89 2.55 -0.09
CA ALA A 152 -19.20 3.10 -0.44
C ALA A 152 -19.15 4.62 -0.64
N ARG A 153 -18.41 5.34 0.21
CA ARG A 153 -18.23 6.79 0.07
C ARG A 153 -17.48 7.16 -1.21
N LEU A 154 -16.44 6.42 -1.56
CA LEU A 154 -15.68 6.68 -2.79
C LEU A 154 -16.53 6.41 -4.03
N ALA A 155 -17.34 5.34 -4.01
CA ALA A 155 -18.28 5.03 -5.09
C ALA A 155 -19.37 6.10 -5.24
N GLU A 156 -19.89 6.65 -4.13
CA GLU A 156 -20.84 7.77 -4.14
C GLU A 156 -20.22 9.06 -4.66
N PHE A 157 -18.95 9.34 -4.33
CA PHE A 157 -18.28 10.57 -4.75
C PHE A 157 -17.83 10.56 -6.21
N LYS A 158 -17.33 9.41 -6.71
CA LYS A 158 -16.84 9.24 -8.09
C LYS A 158 -17.68 9.91 -9.19
N PRO A 159 -19.02 9.72 -9.28
CA PRO A 159 -19.83 10.35 -10.34
C PRO A 159 -19.89 11.88 -10.26
N HIS A 160 -19.51 12.47 -9.13
CA HIS A 160 -19.48 13.91 -8.90
C HIS A 160 -18.06 14.49 -8.93
N PHE A 161 -17.05 13.68 -9.24
CA PHE A 161 -15.68 14.15 -9.33
C PHE A 161 -15.52 15.13 -10.50
N ASP A 162 -15.16 16.37 -10.18
CA ASP A 162 -14.86 17.43 -11.16
C ASP A 162 -13.65 18.23 -10.70
N LEU A 163 -12.59 18.22 -11.51
CA LEU A 163 -11.35 18.96 -11.27
C LEU A 163 -11.57 20.44 -10.98
N LYS A 164 -12.61 21.05 -11.56
CA LYS A 164 -12.95 22.47 -11.36
C LYS A 164 -13.43 22.76 -9.94
N THR A 165 -13.93 21.76 -9.23
CA THR A 165 -14.51 21.91 -7.89
C THR A 165 -13.65 21.30 -6.78
N ILE A 166 -12.60 20.53 -7.14
CA ILE A 166 -11.67 19.93 -6.16
C ILE A 166 -10.93 20.99 -5.35
N TYR A 167 -10.55 22.12 -5.98
CA TYR A 167 -9.75 23.16 -5.32
C TYR A 167 -10.56 24.45 -5.10
N SER A 168 -10.35 25.08 -3.95
CA SER A 168 -10.92 26.39 -3.65
C SER A 168 -9.98 27.49 -4.16
N PRO A 169 -10.50 28.55 -4.80
CA PRO A 169 -9.66 29.57 -5.45
C PRO A 169 -8.83 30.42 -4.47
N ASP A 170 -9.30 30.70 -3.25
CA ASP A 170 -8.49 31.31 -2.17
C ASP A 170 -9.30 31.37 -0.86
N PRO A 171 -9.03 30.52 0.15
CA PRO A 171 -9.71 30.62 1.43
C PRO A 171 -9.19 31.84 2.19
N LYS A 172 -10.10 32.73 2.61
CA LYS A 172 -9.77 33.88 3.45
C LYS A 172 -8.97 33.43 4.69
N GLY A 173 -7.72 33.89 4.81
CA GLY A 173 -6.82 33.56 5.93
C GLY A 173 -5.84 32.42 5.66
N TYR A 174 -5.79 31.90 4.44
CA TYR A 174 -4.80 30.92 4.00
C TYR A 174 -3.39 31.56 3.87
N PRO A 175 -2.36 31.05 4.59
CA PRO A 175 -1.06 31.71 4.63
C PRO A 175 -0.38 31.72 3.27
N LYS A 176 0.24 32.85 2.91
CA LYS A 176 0.95 33.04 1.64
C LYS A 176 1.98 31.93 1.35
N LEU A 177 2.70 31.47 2.37
CA LEU A 177 3.70 30.39 2.25
C LEU A 177 3.16 29.11 1.60
N TRP A 178 1.88 28.79 1.86
CA TRP A 178 1.24 27.59 1.31
C TRP A 178 0.65 27.84 -0.08
N ARG A 179 0.07 29.04 -0.32
CA ARG A 179 -0.53 29.44 -1.60
C ARG A 179 0.40 29.27 -2.80
N ASP A 180 1.67 29.60 -2.61
CA ASP A 180 2.65 29.57 -3.70
C ASP A 180 3.12 28.14 -4.03
N LYS A 181 2.80 27.15 -3.18
CA LYS A 181 3.35 25.78 -3.29
C LYS A 181 2.29 24.72 -3.52
N PHE A 182 1.10 24.89 -2.97
CA PHE A 182 0.07 23.85 -2.98
C PHE A 182 -1.32 24.48 -3.18
N PRO A 183 -2.19 23.83 -3.97
CA PRO A 183 -3.57 24.27 -4.04
C PRO A 183 -4.30 23.95 -2.73
N PHE A 184 -5.35 24.72 -2.43
CA PHE A 184 -6.18 24.48 -1.26
C PHE A 184 -7.35 23.58 -1.64
N LEU A 185 -7.47 22.43 -0.98
CA LEU A 185 -8.56 21.50 -1.22
C LEU A 185 -9.88 22.16 -0.80
N ASN A 186 -10.92 22.06 -1.63
CA ASN A 186 -12.22 22.60 -1.30
C ASN A 186 -12.74 21.90 -0.02
N PRO A 187 -13.10 22.66 1.04
CA PRO A 187 -13.64 22.12 2.26
C PRO A 187 -14.81 21.17 2.04
N GLU A 188 -15.65 21.33 1.03
CA GLU A 188 -16.77 20.39 0.77
C GLU A 188 -16.32 18.92 0.61
N HIS A 189 -15.06 18.69 0.23
CA HIS A 189 -14.50 17.34 0.07
C HIS A 189 -13.98 16.71 1.36
N TYR A 190 -14.00 17.46 2.48
CA TYR A 190 -13.55 16.98 3.81
C TYR A 190 -14.32 17.55 5.02
N ALA A 191 -15.08 18.63 4.82
CA ALA A 191 -16.00 19.26 5.75
C ALA A 191 -17.26 18.43 5.84
N SER A 192 -17.89 18.40 7.00
CA SER A 192 -18.82 17.33 7.40
C SER A 192 -18.14 16.04 7.82
N LYS A 193 -16.84 16.11 8.16
CA LYS A 193 -16.15 14.97 8.79
C LYS A 193 -16.22 13.74 7.87
N ARG A 194 -15.86 13.88 6.60
CA ARG A 194 -15.79 12.77 5.64
C ARG A 194 -14.83 13.15 4.52
N PHE A 195 -13.73 12.43 4.38
CA PHE A 195 -12.81 12.66 3.26
C PHE A 195 -13.31 11.92 2.01
N HIS A 196 -13.53 12.63 0.91
CA HIS A 196 -14.15 12.07 -0.30
C HIS A 196 -13.16 11.53 -1.34
N LEU A 197 -11.86 11.81 -1.20
CA LEU A 197 -10.82 11.37 -2.15
C LEU A 197 -10.09 10.13 -1.62
N PRO A 198 -9.66 9.18 -2.47
CA PRO A 198 -9.04 7.94 -2.01
C PRO A 198 -7.61 8.15 -1.49
N TRP A 199 -7.20 7.43 -0.46
CA TRP A 199 -5.80 7.36 -0.04
C TRP A 199 -5.14 6.11 -0.59
N ILE A 200 -3.81 6.12 -0.67
CA ILE A 200 -3.03 4.93 -1.04
C ILE A 200 -3.37 3.72 -0.18
N HIS A 201 -3.58 3.90 1.13
CA HIS A 201 -3.96 2.84 2.07
C HIS A 201 -5.31 2.19 1.75
N ASP A 202 -6.17 2.87 0.99
CA ASP A 202 -7.43 2.28 0.55
C ASP A 202 -7.17 1.11 -0.43
N LEU A 203 -6.15 1.20 -1.30
CA LEU A 203 -5.77 0.13 -2.22
C LEU A 203 -5.37 -1.15 -1.50
N ASP A 204 -4.62 -1.02 -0.41
CA ASP A 204 -4.15 -2.12 0.43
C ASP A 204 -5.30 -2.96 1.01
N CYS A 205 -6.47 -2.32 1.19
CA CYS A 205 -7.68 -2.98 1.69
C CYS A 205 -8.42 -3.76 0.61
N TRP A 206 -8.40 -3.27 -0.63
CA TRP A 206 -9.40 -3.67 -1.62
C TRP A 206 -9.10 -5.01 -2.28
N GLY A 207 -7.83 -5.36 -2.46
CA GLY A 207 -7.42 -6.59 -3.16
C GLY A 207 -7.85 -7.90 -2.49
N SER A 208 -8.27 -7.84 -1.22
CA SER A 208 -8.73 -9.01 -0.44
C SER A 208 -10.24 -9.00 -0.16
N LEU A 209 -11.02 -8.14 -0.83
CA LEU A 209 -12.45 -8.01 -0.59
C LEU A 209 -13.28 -9.17 -1.20
N PRO A 210 -14.43 -9.53 -0.60
CA PRO A 210 -15.36 -10.49 -1.19
C PRO A 210 -15.91 -9.96 -2.53
N LEU A 211 -16.24 -10.87 -3.45
CA LEU A 211 -16.61 -10.58 -4.85
C LEU A 211 -17.62 -9.43 -5.03
N ARG A 212 -18.66 -9.32 -4.19
CA ARG A 212 -19.64 -8.22 -4.30
C ARG A 212 -19.04 -6.84 -4.05
N LEU A 213 -18.08 -6.73 -3.13
CA LEU A 213 -17.36 -5.47 -2.89
C LEU A 213 -16.23 -5.28 -3.90
N HIS A 214 -15.76 -6.37 -4.50
CA HIS A 214 -14.71 -6.34 -5.51
C HIS A 214 -15.14 -5.58 -6.77
N THR A 215 -16.39 -5.71 -7.23
CA THR A 215 -16.90 -4.92 -8.38
C THR A 215 -16.84 -3.41 -8.10
N MET A 216 -17.33 -2.98 -6.94
CA MET A 216 -17.30 -1.57 -6.53
C MET A 216 -15.85 -1.07 -6.36
N ALA A 217 -14.97 -1.91 -5.82
CA ALA A 217 -13.54 -1.60 -5.74
C ALA A 217 -12.89 -1.47 -7.13
N ASP A 218 -13.24 -2.33 -8.08
CA ASP A 218 -12.76 -2.28 -9.47
C ASP A 218 -13.20 -0.99 -10.17
N GLU A 219 -14.44 -0.52 -9.94
CA GLU A 219 -14.92 0.75 -10.47
C GLU A 219 -14.17 1.97 -9.89
N VAL A 220 -13.88 1.96 -8.59
CA VAL A 220 -13.08 3.00 -7.93
C VAL A 220 -11.62 2.93 -8.41
N ALA A 221 -11.06 1.73 -8.53
CA ALA A 221 -9.73 1.49 -9.09
C ALA A 221 -9.63 1.99 -10.54
N THR A 222 -10.69 1.81 -11.35
CA THR A 222 -10.73 2.34 -12.72
C THR A 222 -10.79 3.87 -12.71
N TRP A 223 -11.55 4.48 -11.79
CA TRP A 223 -11.65 5.94 -11.68
C TRP A 223 -10.32 6.60 -11.32
N ILE A 224 -9.56 6.05 -10.38
CA ILE A 224 -8.23 6.58 -10.05
C ILE A 224 -7.23 6.43 -11.22
N MET A 225 -7.55 5.62 -12.23
CA MET A 225 -6.76 5.46 -13.46
C MET A 225 -7.32 6.31 -14.61
N THR A 226 -8.09 7.36 -14.34
CA THR A 226 -8.52 8.32 -15.37
C THR A 226 -7.51 9.45 -15.51
N ASP A 227 -7.43 10.05 -16.71
CA ASP A 227 -6.58 11.23 -16.94
C ASP A 227 -6.98 12.39 -16.02
N ASP A 228 -8.28 12.58 -15.78
CA ASP A 228 -8.75 13.63 -14.87
C ASP A 228 -8.17 13.43 -13.47
N TYR A 229 -8.32 12.24 -12.89
CA TYR A 229 -7.75 11.97 -11.57
C TYR A 229 -6.20 12.02 -11.58
N GLN A 230 -5.57 11.48 -12.62
CA GLN A 230 -4.11 11.51 -12.77
C GLN A 230 -3.55 12.89 -13.21
N SER A 231 -4.41 13.90 -13.41
CA SER A 231 -4.01 15.29 -13.59
C SER A 231 -3.90 16.07 -12.27
N LEU A 232 -4.42 15.52 -11.16
CA LEU A 232 -4.26 16.12 -9.83
C LEU A 232 -2.77 16.34 -9.50
N PRO A 233 -2.40 17.37 -8.72
CA PRO A 233 -1.05 17.51 -8.18
C PRO A 233 -0.62 16.28 -7.35
N ASP A 234 0.67 16.21 -7.02
CA ASP A 234 1.17 15.22 -6.06
C ASP A 234 0.64 15.56 -4.66
N GLY A 235 -0.12 14.64 -4.07
CA GLY A 235 -0.96 14.93 -2.91
C GLY A 235 -2.25 15.65 -3.30
N TYR A 236 -3.14 15.85 -2.33
CA TYR A 236 -4.39 16.59 -2.53
C TYR A 236 -4.27 18.08 -2.21
N GLY A 237 -3.05 18.59 -2.01
CA GLY A 237 -2.81 19.98 -1.63
C GLY A 237 -2.94 20.20 -0.12
N VAL A 238 -3.52 21.31 0.29
CA VAL A 238 -3.63 21.71 1.70
C VAL A 238 -5.08 21.73 2.16
N ILE A 239 -5.29 21.27 3.38
CA ILE A 239 -6.57 21.31 4.08
C ILE A 239 -6.49 22.24 5.29
N ALA A 240 -7.62 22.80 5.70
CA ALA A 240 -7.78 23.48 6.99
C ALA A 240 -8.51 22.59 8.00
N THR A 241 -7.95 22.40 9.19
CA THR A 241 -8.59 21.56 10.23
C THR A 241 -9.10 22.32 11.43
N ALA A 242 -8.67 23.56 11.60
CA ALA A 242 -9.15 24.49 12.60
C ALA A 242 -8.82 25.92 12.12
N PRO A 243 -9.35 26.97 12.75
CA PRO A 243 -8.93 28.33 12.47
C PRO A 243 -7.40 28.44 12.52
N ARG A 244 -6.80 28.86 11.38
CA ARG A 244 -5.35 29.02 11.20
C ARG A 244 -4.50 27.74 11.34
N ARG A 245 -5.10 26.54 11.30
CA ARG A 245 -4.37 25.26 11.26
C ARG A 245 -4.51 24.59 9.91
N TYR A 246 -3.37 24.34 9.27
CA TYR A 246 -3.28 23.83 7.90
C TYR A 246 -2.35 22.62 7.83
N TYR A 247 -2.70 21.64 7.00
CA TYR A 247 -1.91 20.44 6.78
C TYR A 247 -1.83 20.12 5.30
N ALA A 248 -0.66 19.67 4.85
CA ALA A 248 -0.54 19.04 3.54
C ALA A 248 -1.24 17.69 3.59
N MET A 249 -2.24 17.50 2.73
CA MET A 249 -2.90 16.22 2.54
C MET A 249 -2.12 15.42 1.50
N GLY A 250 -1.20 14.58 1.97
CA GLY A 250 -0.46 13.64 1.15
C GLY A 250 -1.31 12.44 0.70
N TRP A 251 -0.63 11.42 0.18
CA TRP A 251 -1.20 10.07 -0.02
C TRP A 251 -2.27 9.92 -1.11
N SER A 252 -2.35 10.87 -2.04
CA SER A 252 -3.07 10.67 -3.31
C SER A 252 -2.45 9.53 -4.10
N ILE A 253 -3.28 8.77 -4.83
CA ILE A 253 -2.80 7.66 -5.67
C ILE A 253 -2.26 8.18 -7.00
N LYS A 254 -1.01 8.64 -7.03
CA LYS A 254 -0.35 9.09 -8.27
C LYS A 254 0.44 7.95 -8.88
N LEU A 255 0.05 7.53 -10.07
CA LEU A 255 0.69 6.42 -10.75
C LEU A 255 2.03 6.86 -11.38
N PRO A 256 3.16 6.26 -11.00
CA PRO A 256 4.46 6.64 -11.55
C PRO A 256 4.46 6.47 -13.07
N GLY A 257 5.07 7.43 -13.77
CA GLY A 257 5.16 7.39 -15.24
C GLY A 257 3.83 7.57 -15.98
N TRP A 258 2.80 8.13 -15.34
CA TRP A 258 1.56 8.52 -16.04
C TRP A 258 1.82 9.59 -17.11
N THR A 259 2.41 10.72 -16.70
CA THR A 259 2.74 11.87 -17.58
C THR A 259 4.21 11.95 -17.97
N ARG A 260 5.03 11.00 -17.49
CA ARG A 260 6.49 11.00 -17.64
C ARG A 260 6.98 9.60 -17.99
N ASP A 261 8.23 9.48 -18.44
CA ASP A 261 8.83 8.17 -18.61
C ASP A 261 9.03 7.47 -17.26
N PHE A 262 8.98 6.14 -17.28
CA PHE A 262 9.29 5.34 -16.10
C PHE A 262 10.73 5.56 -15.69
N ASN A 263 10.92 5.73 -14.38
CA ASN A 263 12.22 5.96 -13.79
C ASN A 263 12.50 4.83 -12.79
N PRO A 264 13.66 4.16 -12.87
CA PRO A 264 14.03 3.10 -11.92
C PRO A 264 13.87 3.51 -10.46
N ARG A 265 14.08 4.80 -10.11
CA ARG A 265 13.90 5.30 -8.73
C ARG A 265 12.48 5.16 -8.20
N TYR A 266 11.48 4.93 -9.04
CA TYR A 266 10.09 4.70 -8.66
C TYR A 266 9.65 3.24 -8.85
N ALA A 267 10.55 2.33 -9.24
CA ALA A 267 10.19 0.93 -9.47
C ALA A 267 9.54 0.27 -8.25
N GLY A 268 10.06 0.50 -7.03
CA GLY A 268 9.42 0.02 -5.80
C GLY A 268 7.97 0.52 -5.61
N MET A 269 7.70 1.76 -6.00
CA MET A 269 6.35 2.34 -5.94
C MET A 269 5.46 1.75 -7.04
N MET A 270 6.00 1.56 -8.24
CA MET A 270 5.31 0.89 -9.34
C MET A 270 4.91 -0.53 -8.95
N PHE A 271 5.82 -1.30 -8.34
CA PHE A 271 5.54 -2.64 -7.83
C PHE A 271 4.34 -2.66 -6.90
N GLN A 272 4.31 -1.78 -5.89
CA GLN A 272 3.23 -1.76 -4.93
C GLN A 272 1.89 -1.40 -5.55
N TYR A 273 1.86 -0.38 -6.41
CA TYR A 273 0.62 -0.06 -7.13
C TYR A 273 0.18 -1.20 -8.03
N MET A 274 1.10 -1.86 -8.74
CA MET A 274 0.76 -3.00 -9.58
C MET A 274 0.26 -4.18 -8.74
N GLU A 275 0.91 -4.52 -7.63
CA GLU A 275 0.48 -5.59 -6.71
C GLU A 275 -0.91 -5.30 -6.13
N ALA A 276 -1.17 -4.05 -5.72
CA ALA A 276 -2.46 -3.65 -5.16
C ALA A 276 -3.57 -3.58 -6.21
N LEU A 277 -3.23 -3.25 -7.46
CA LEU A 277 -4.20 -3.13 -8.57
C LEU A 277 -4.41 -4.44 -9.34
N ALA A 278 -3.47 -5.38 -9.28
CA ALA A 278 -3.53 -6.64 -10.03
C ALA A 278 -4.81 -7.48 -9.82
N PRO A 279 -5.42 -7.52 -8.62
CA PRO A 279 -6.70 -8.22 -8.43
C PRO A 279 -7.85 -7.64 -9.27
N PHE A 280 -7.78 -6.36 -9.65
CA PHE A 280 -8.81 -5.67 -10.41
C PHE A 280 -8.59 -5.85 -11.91
N LYS A 281 -9.44 -6.66 -12.56
CA LYS A 281 -9.30 -6.95 -13.99
C LYS A 281 -9.29 -5.69 -14.86
N SER A 282 -10.08 -4.67 -14.50
CA SER A 282 -10.11 -3.44 -15.27
C SER A 282 -8.78 -2.67 -15.14
N ALA A 283 -8.21 -2.63 -13.93
CA ALA A 283 -6.91 -2.02 -13.69
C ALA A 283 -5.75 -2.80 -14.33
N ALA A 284 -5.73 -4.13 -14.20
CA ALA A 284 -4.70 -4.99 -14.80
C ALA A 284 -4.69 -4.92 -16.34
N ASN A 285 -5.84 -4.63 -16.96
CA ASN A 285 -5.95 -4.42 -18.41
C ASN A 285 -5.71 -2.97 -18.85
N HIS A 286 -5.56 -2.04 -17.92
CA HIS A 286 -5.37 -0.63 -18.23
C HIS A 286 -4.04 -0.38 -18.95
N PRO A 287 -3.97 0.54 -19.94
CA PRO A 287 -2.74 0.84 -20.68
C PRO A 287 -1.52 1.15 -19.80
N TRP A 288 -1.69 1.93 -18.73
CA TRP A 288 -0.61 2.19 -17.76
C TRP A 288 -0.04 0.91 -17.15
N PHE A 289 -0.91 -0.02 -16.75
CA PHE A 289 -0.49 -1.27 -16.10
C PHE A 289 0.31 -2.13 -17.08
N ARG A 290 -0.20 -2.29 -18.31
CA ARG A 290 0.50 -3.03 -19.37
C ARG A 290 1.84 -2.39 -19.72
N LYS A 291 1.89 -1.08 -19.90
CA LYS A 291 3.13 -0.33 -20.13
C LYS A 291 4.14 -0.56 -19.00
N ALA A 292 3.69 -0.53 -17.75
CA ALA A 292 4.54 -0.78 -16.59
C ALA A 292 5.07 -2.22 -16.57
N LEU A 293 4.22 -3.21 -16.89
CA LEU A 293 4.63 -4.61 -17.01
C LEU A 293 5.67 -4.80 -18.11
N ASP A 294 5.43 -4.26 -19.31
CA ASP A 294 6.35 -4.31 -20.45
C ASP A 294 7.70 -3.68 -20.11
N TRP A 295 7.69 -2.56 -19.37
CA TRP A 295 8.90 -1.91 -18.88
C TRP A 295 9.71 -2.82 -17.96
N PHE A 296 9.06 -3.53 -17.04
CA PHE A 296 9.73 -4.50 -16.17
C PHE A 296 10.25 -5.72 -16.95
N GLU A 297 9.51 -6.19 -17.96
CA GLU A 297 9.91 -7.31 -18.81
C GLU A 297 11.15 -7.00 -19.66
N GLY A 298 11.41 -5.72 -19.96
CA GLY A 298 12.65 -5.28 -20.59
C GLY A 298 13.94 -5.54 -19.78
N PHE A 299 13.83 -5.94 -18.51
CA PHE A 299 14.96 -6.29 -17.65
C PHE A 299 15.15 -7.79 -17.45
N VAL A 300 14.42 -8.64 -18.18
CA VAL A 300 14.53 -10.10 -18.02
C VAL A 300 15.70 -10.66 -18.83
N ASP A 301 16.46 -11.58 -18.24
CA ASP A 301 17.49 -12.35 -18.94
C ASP A 301 16.96 -13.71 -19.48
N ASP A 302 17.84 -14.46 -20.14
CA ASP A 302 17.51 -15.76 -20.75
C ASP A 302 17.06 -16.82 -19.73
N ASP A 303 17.49 -16.69 -18.48
CA ASP A 303 17.09 -17.55 -17.36
C ASP A 303 15.77 -17.13 -16.71
N GLY A 304 15.18 -16.01 -17.17
CA GLY A 304 13.94 -15.47 -16.64
C GLY A 304 14.14 -14.62 -15.38
N LEU A 305 15.38 -14.18 -15.09
CA LEU A 305 15.68 -13.35 -13.92
C LEU A 305 15.63 -11.86 -14.28
N PHE A 306 15.12 -11.06 -13.34
CA PHE A 306 14.89 -9.63 -13.55
C PHE A 306 16.04 -8.80 -12.99
N GLN A 307 16.77 -8.15 -13.88
CA GLN A 307 17.99 -7.40 -13.60
C GLN A 307 17.73 -5.90 -13.46
N LEU A 308 16.98 -5.52 -12.43
CA LEU A 308 16.65 -4.12 -12.20
C LEU A 308 17.86 -3.26 -11.78
N PRO A 309 17.90 -1.97 -12.17
CA PRO A 309 18.90 -1.02 -11.68
C PRO A 309 18.92 -0.95 -10.16
N LYS A 310 20.09 -0.65 -9.58
CA LYS A 310 20.31 -0.64 -8.12
C LYS A 310 19.34 0.28 -7.37
N GLU A 311 18.92 1.36 -8.01
CA GLU A 311 18.03 2.40 -7.48
C GLU A 311 16.57 1.94 -7.32
N SER A 312 16.23 0.76 -7.85
CA SER A 312 14.85 0.27 -7.96
C SER A 312 14.24 -0.20 -6.64
N LEU A 313 15.07 -0.69 -5.71
CA LEU A 313 14.63 -1.29 -4.45
C LEU A 313 15.21 -0.50 -3.28
N LYS A 314 14.54 0.61 -2.94
CA LYS A 314 14.90 1.49 -1.82
C LYS A 314 14.75 0.80 -0.47
N GLU A 315 15.31 1.43 0.56
CA GLU A 315 15.21 0.99 1.96
C GLU A 315 14.95 2.14 2.92
N THR A 316 14.41 3.24 2.42
CA THR A 316 14.08 4.44 3.18
C THR A 316 12.77 5.03 2.70
N GLY A 317 12.05 5.66 3.61
CA GLY A 317 10.75 6.28 3.34
C GLY A 317 9.60 5.38 3.77
N TYR A 318 8.42 5.68 3.24
CA TYR A 318 7.19 4.95 3.57
C TYR A 318 7.12 3.66 2.77
N TRP A 319 6.65 2.58 3.43
CA TRP A 319 6.38 1.33 2.75
C TRP A 319 5.41 1.58 1.62
N VAL A 320 4.22 2.15 1.86
CA VAL A 320 3.19 2.41 0.83
C VAL A 320 3.68 3.23 -0.38
N GLY A 321 4.79 3.96 -0.25
CA GLY A 321 5.40 4.74 -1.34
C GLY A 321 6.58 4.04 -2.03
N GLY A 322 6.74 2.74 -1.87
CA GLY A 322 7.84 1.96 -2.43
C GLY A 322 9.19 2.20 -1.77
N GLY A 323 9.20 2.74 -0.55
CA GLY A 323 10.41 3.14 0.17
C GLY A 323 11.10 1.99 0.91
N LEU A 324 10.35 0.99 1.37
CA LEU A 324 10.86 -0.15 2.15
C LEU A 324 10.62 -1.54 1.49
N PRO A 325 10.69 -1.72 0.15
CA PRO A 325 10.34 -2.98 -0.51
C PRO A 325 11.35 -4.11 -0.30
N ALA A 326 12.51 -3.84 0.29
CA ALA A 326 13.54 -4.85 0.48
C ALA A 326 13.00 -6.03 1.31
N ILE A 327 13.32 -7.27 0.92
CA ILE A 327 13.04 -8.48 1.72
C ILE A 327 14.36 -9.00 2.30
N GLU A 328 15.40 -9.03 1.46
CA GLU A 328 16.74 -9.52 1.79
C GLU A 328 17.47 -8.68 2.86
N LEU A 329 18.27 -9.34 3.70
CA LEU A 329 19.13 -8.71 4.70
C LEU A 329 20.36 -8.03 4.09
N LYS A 330 20.88 -7.01 4.79
CA LYS A 330 22.16 -6.35 4.47
C LYS A 330 23.36 -7.28 4.71
N PRO A 331 24.45 -7.11 3.93
CA PRO A 331 24.56 -6.27 2.73
C PRO A 331 23.78 -6.87 1.55
N ARG A 332 23.17 -6.01 0.73
CA ARG A 332 22.45 -6.43 -0.48
C ARG A 332 23.39 -6.49 -1.68
N THR A 333 23.77 -7.71 -2.03
CA THR A 333 24.53 -8.00 -3.25
C THR A 333 23.66 -7.78 -4.50
N TYR A 334 24.29 -7.72 -5.67
CA TYR A 334 23.56 -7.70 -6.95
C TYR A 334 22.62 -8.90 -7.07
N ARG A 335 23.12 -10.11 -6.78
CA ARG A 335 22.33 -11.34 -6.84
C ARG A 335 21.06 -11.28 -5.98
N LYS A 336 21.15 -10.81 -4.74
CA LYS A 336 19.98 -10.64 -3.85
C LYS A 336 18.93 -9.70 -4.43
N ARG A 337 19.33 -8.60 -5.09
CA ARG A 337 18.38 -7.70 -5.75
C ARG A 337 17.69 -8.36 -6.95
N VAL A 338 18.44 -9.13 -7.75
CA VAL A 338 17.89 -9.90 -8.87
C VAL A 338 16.86 -10.92 -8.38
N LEU A 339 17.17 -11.69 -7.34
CA LEU A 339 16.25 -12.68 -6.78
C LEU A 339 14.97 -12.02 -6.24
N GLU A 340 15.08 -10.90 -5.53
CA GLU A 340 13.92 -10.17 -5.01
C GLU A 340 13.04 -9.55 -6.11
N ALA A 341 13.65 -8.91 -7.11
CA ALA A 341 12.93 -8.38 -8.26
C ALA A 341 12.22 -9.49 -9.04
N THR A 342 12.91 -10.62 -9.25
CA THR A 342 12.36 -11.80 -9.94
C THR A 342 11.17 -12.36 -9.17
N PHE A 343 11.30 -12.52 -7.86
CA PHE A 343 10.20 -12.96 -7.02
C PHE A 343 8.97 -12.05 -7.14
N ARG A 344 9.12 -10.73 -7.01
CA ARG A 344 8.00 -9.78 -7.11
C ARG A 344 7.30 -9.84 -8.47
N LEU A 345 8.06 -9.88 -9.57
CA LEU A 345 7.51 -9.98 -10.93
C LEU A 345 6.78 -11.30 -11.16
N LEU A 346 7.31 -12.43 -10.69
CA LEU A 346 6.64 -13.72 -10.81
C LEU A 346 5.34 -13.78 -9.97
N THR A 347 5.35 -13.22 -8.76
CA THR A 347 4.16 -13.08 -7.93
C THR A 347 3.11 -12.22 -8.62
N LEU A 348 3.50 -11.07 -9.17
CA LEU A 348 2.60 -10.20 -9.92
C LEU A 348 1.97 -10.92 -11.13
N LYS A 349 2.79 -11.61 -11.93
CA LYS A 349 2.31 -12.42 -13.07
C LYS A 349 1.34 -13.51 -12.63
N ARG A 350 1.62 -14.18 -11.50
CA ARG A 350 0.73 -15.20 -10.95
C ARG A 350 -0.65 -14.64 -10.59
N ILE A 351 -0.71 -13.44 -10.00
CA ILE A 351 -1.98 -12.78 -9.64
C ILE A 351 -2.79 -12.45 -10.91
N ILE A 352 -2.12 -11.97 -11.96
CA ILE A 352 -2.76 -11.60 -13.24
C ILE A 352 -3.28 -12.85 -13.97
N ASP A 353 -2.52 -13.95 -13.94
CA ASP A 353 -2.86 -15.21 -14.63
C ASP A 353 -4.07 -15.95 -14.02
N GLY A 354 -4.43 -15.68 -12.74
CA GLY A 354 -5.52 -16.34 -12.01
C GLY A 354 -5.05 -17.52 -11.17
#